data_AF-A0A7S1BR97-F1
#
_entry.id   AF-A0A7S1BR97-F1
#
_cell.length_a   1.000
_cell.length_b   1.000
_cell.length_c   1.000
_cell.angle_alpha   90.00
_cell.angle_beta   90.00
_cell.angle_gamma   90.00
#
_symmetry.space_group_name_H-M   'P 1'
#
loop_
_entity.id
_entity.type
_entity.pdbx_description
1 polymer ?
#
loop_
_entity_poly.entity_id
_entity_poly.type
_entity_poly.pdbx_seq_one_letter_code
_entity_poly.pdbx_strand_id
1 'polypeptide(L)'
;MADVVAFAGAESIETLGGPRITIQLGKLDSNKPPKNPSYVDLSTTDGIVNGFVKAGLSEREVALIFGAIGSMEKIVAATKKDDDDMEEENEMGDVAVFIPSSFGAPQEIYGKRIGALDNSYFESVATALKKKTPVSSAAFQNDKVGGWAIKYAGNKGGFLRDLPEAYEKLMGLGASYTGGKMGNLLDKSAA
;
A
#
# COMPACT_ATOMS: atom_id res chain seq x y z
N MET A 1 -11.12 -13.78 -6.69
CA MET A 1 -11.12 -12.64 -5.76
C MET A 1 -9.69 -12.23 -5.40
N ALA A 2 -8.76 -13.17 -5.21
CA ALA A 2 -7.36 -12.87 -4.90
C ALA A 2 -6.69 -11.90 -5.90
N ASP A 3 -6.88 -12.12 -7.20
CA ASP A 3 -6.34 -11.23 -8.24
C ASP A 3 -6.95 -9.82 -8.21
N VAL A 4 -8.26 -9.73 -7.93
CA VAL A 4 -8.98 -8.44 -7.88
C VAL A 4 -8.48 -7.60 -6.71
N VAL A 5 -8.29 -8.21 -5.53
CA VAL A 5 -7.76 -7.52 -4.35
C VAL A 5 -6.33 -7.02 -4.60
N ALA A 6 -5.49 -7.87 -5.22
CA ALA A 6 -4.13 -7.49 -5.59
C ALA A 6 -4.13 -6.28 -6.51
N PHE A 7 -4.93 -6.33 -7.57
CA PHE A 7 -5.02 -5.28 -8.59
C PHE A 7 -5.56 -3.97 -8.03
N ALA A 8 -6.62 -4.03 -7.23
CA ALA A 8 -7.22 -2.85 -6.61
C ALA A 8 -6.23 -2.09 -5.71
N GLY A 9 -5.43 -2.80 -4.91
CA GLY A 9 -4.44 -2.13 -4.05
C GLY A 9 -3.31 -1.45 -4.82
N ALA A 10 -2.85 -2.02 -5.94
CA ALA A 10 -1.84 -1.34 -6.79
C ALA A 10 -2.42 -0.12 -7.52
N GLU A 11 -3.65 -0.23 -8.01
CA GLU A 11 -4.34 0.90 -8.63
C GLU A 11 -4.55 2.03 -7.61
N SER A 12 -4.90 1.70 -6.37
CA SER A 12 -5.03 2.70 -5.29
C SER A 12 -3.72 3.46 -5.05
N ILE A 13 -2.57 2.76 -5.11
CA ILE A 13 -1.25 3.40 -4.97
C ILE A 13 -0.96 4.31 -6.17
N GLU A 14 -1.29 3.90 -7.39
CA GLU A 14 -1.07 4.70 -8.61
C GLU A 14 -1.96 5.95 -8.64
N THR A 15 -3.22 5.82 -8.23
CA THR A 15 -4.20 6.93 -8.19
C THR A 15 -3.84 7.99 -7.16
N LEU A 16 -3.17 7.60 -6.07
CA LEU A 16 -2.62 8.52 -5.06
C LEU A 16 -1.24 9.10 -5.44
N GLY A 17 -0.79 8.89 -6.68
CA GLY A 17 0.46 9.44 -7.21
C GLY A 17 1.71 8.64 -6.87
N GLY A 18 1.55 7.36 -6.48
CA GLY A 18 2.63 6.42 -6.25
C GLY A 18 3.19 5.80 -7.55
N PRO A 19 4.17 4.90 -7.42
CA PRO A 19 4.75 4.18 -8.57
C PRO A 19 3.72 3.21 -9.16
N ARG A 20 3.82 2.95 -10.46
CA ARG A 20 3.05 1.90 -11.11
C ARG A 20 3.59 0.53 -10.71
N ILE A 21 2.73 -0.32 -10.16
CA ILE A 21 3.10 -1.66 -9.67
C ILE A 21 2.57 -2.70 -10.64
N THR A 22 3.46 -3.54 -11.18
CA THR A 22 3.08 -4.69 -12.00
C THR A 22 2.71 -5.86 -11.10
N ILE A 23 1.53 -6.45 -11.30
CA ILE A 23 1.06 -7.57 -10.48
C ILE A 23 0.97 -8.83 -11.33
N GLN A 24 1.45 -9.94 -10.78
CA GLN A 24 1.24 -11.26 -11.34
C GLN A 24 -0.19 -11.73 -11.10
N LEU A 25 -0.92 -11.98 -12.19
CA LEU A 25 -2.29 -12.53 -12.18
C LEU A 25 -2.28 -14.07 -12.21
N GLY A 26 -3.44 -14.67 -11.93
CA GLY A 26 -3.66 -16.11 -11.95
C GLY A 26 -3.66 -16.75 -10.56
N LYS A 27 -3.92 -15.97 -9.51
CA LYS A 27 -4.05 -16.50 -8.14
C LYS A 27 -5.37 -17.25 -8.00
N LEU A 28 -5.27 -18.46 -7.44
CA LEU A 28 -6.41 -19.29 -7.12
C LEU A 28 -7.06 -18.81 -5.81
N ASP A 29 -8.38 -18.73 -5.82
CA ASP A 29 -9.16 -18.48 -4.61
C ASP A 29 -9.20 -19.74 -3.74
N SER A 30 -9.13 -19.55 -2.43
CA SER A 30 -9.31 -20.65 -1.48
C SER A 30 -10.79 -21.03 -1.38
N ASN A 31 -11.14 -22.25 -1.76
CA ASN A 31 -12.50 -22.78 -1.63
C ASN A 31 -12.85 -23.24 -0.20
N LYS A 32 -11.94 -23.05 0.77
CA LYS A 32 -12.16 -23.41 2.17
C LYS A 32 -11.64 -22.28 3.06
N PRO A 33 -12.34 -21.95 4.16
CA PRO A 33 -11.81 -21.05 5.15
C PRO A 33 -10.56 -21.66 5.81
N PRO A 34 -9.64 -20.82 6.34
CA PRO A 34 -8.45 -21.28 7.04
C PRO A 34 -8.85 -22.13 8.26
N LYS A 35 -8.24 -23.30 8.42
CA LYS A 35 -8.62 -24.28 9.46
C LYS A 35 -8.25 -23.88 10.89
N ASN A 36 -7.40 -22.86 11.07
CA ASN A 36 -7.05 -22.23 12.35
C ASN A 36 -6.47 -20.85 12.03
N PRO A 37 -7.28 -19.79 11.94
CA PRO A 37 -6.75 -18.48 11.61
C PRO A 37 -5.93 -17.94 12.78
N SER A 38 -4.61 -18.04 12.67
CA SER A 38 -3.69 -17.32 13.57
C SER A 38 -3.62 -15.88 13.11
N TYR A 39 -4.46 -15.02 13.67
CA TYR A 39 -4.37 -13.59 13.41
C TYR A 39 -3.12 -13.02 14.10
N VAL A 40 -2.39 -12.18 13.39
CA VAL A 40 -1.30 -11.41 13.97
C VAL A 40 -1.91 -10.41 14.96
N ASP A 41 -1.36 -10.35 16.18
CA ASP A 41 -1.74 -9.30 17.12
C ASP A 41 -1.19 -7.95 16.61
N LEU A 42 -2.10 -7.11 16.10
CA LEU A 42 -1.78 -5.78 15.59
C LEU A 42 -1.82 -4.70 16.68
N SER A 43 -2.13 -5.05 17.93
CA SER A 43 -2.18 -4.08 19.03
C SER A 43 -0.80 -3.78 19.62
N THR A 44 0.11 -4.76 19.55
CA THR A 44 1.45 -4.68 20.12
C THR A 44 2.50 -4.51 19.04
N THR A 45 3.51 -3.67 19.29
CA THR A 45 4.66 -3.43 18.41
C THR A 45 5.36 -4.74 18.00
N ASP A 46 5.64 -5.60 18.97
CA ASP A 46 6.32 -6.88 18.77
C ASP A 46 5.41 -7.90 18.08
N GLY A 47 4.09 -7.82 18.32
CA GLY A 47 3.09 -8.65 17.66
C GLY A 47 3.09 -8.41 16.15
N ILE A 48 3.07 -7.14 15.75
CA ILE A 48 3.15 -6.71 14.35
C ILE A 48 4.43 -7.26 13.71
N VAL A 49 5.61 -6.87 14.23
CA VAL A 49 6.89 -7.22 13.60
C VAL A 49 7.08 -8.75 13.54
N ASN A 50 6.80 -9.46 14.63
CA ASN A 50 6.93 -10.93 14.64
C ASN A 50 5.96 -11.61 13.67
N GLY A 51 4.74 -11.07 13.50
CA GLY A 51 3.77 -11.59 12.53
C GLY A 51 4.28 -11.49 11.10
N PHE A 52 4.80 -10.32 10.72
CA PHE A 52 5.37 -10.08 9.40
C PHE A 52 6.63 -10.94 9.15
N VAL A 53 7.52 -11.04 10.14
CA VAL A 53 8.72 -11.89 10.03
C VAL A 53 8.37 -13.37 9.89
N LYS A 54 7.37 -13.87 10.64
CA LYS A 54 6.87 -15.24 10.48
C LYS A 54 6.26 -15.49 9.11
N ALA A 55 5.67 -14.47 8.50
CA ALA A 55 5.13 -14.55 7.16
C ALA A 55 6.23 -14.50 6.07
N GLY A 56 7.48 -14.21 6.42
CA GLY A 56 8.62 -14.13 5.49
C GLY A 56 8.94 -12.72 5.00
N LEU A 57 8.36 -11.69 5.62
CA LEU A 57 8.65 -10.28 5.33
C LEU A 57 9.70 -9.74 6.32
N SER A 58 10.68 -9.02 5.80
CA SER A 58 11.71 -8.31 6.54
C SER A 58 11.19 -7.03 7.19
N GLU A 59 11.91 -6.54 8.20
CA GLU A 59 11.58 -5.28 8.88
C GLU A 59 11.61 -4.06 7.93
N ARG A 60 12.34 -4.16 6.82
CA ARG A 60 12.34 -3.16 5.73
C ARG A 60 10.99 -3.11 5.02
N GLU A 61 10.43 -4.26 4.66
CA GLU A 61 9.14 -4.33 3.97
C GLU A 61 8.01 -3.86 4.87
N VAL A 62 8.08 -4.19 6.17
CA VAL A 62 7.14 -3.66 7.18
C VAL A 62 7.17 -2.13 7.20
N ALA A 63 8.35 -1.52 7.27
CA ALA A 63 8.49 -0.07 7.26
C ALA A 63 7.90 0.58 5.99
N LEU A 64 8.12 -0.04 4.83
CA LEU A 64 7.61 0.43 3.54
C LEU A 64 6.08 0.35 3.47
N ILE A 65 5.49 -0.78 3.86
CA ILE A 65 4.04 -1.01 3.78
C ILE A 65 3.29 -0.08 4.75
N PHE A 66 3.72 0.01 6.01
CA PHE A 66 3.11 0.93 6.97
C PHE A 66 3.34 2.40 6.61
N GLY A 67 4.49 2.72 6.01
CA GLY A 67 4.77 4.06 5.50
C GLY A 67 3.86 4.44 4.34
N ALA A 68 3.63 3.52 3.41
CA ALA A 68 2.69 3.71 2.32
C ALA A 68 1.27 3.94 2.84
N ILE A 69 0.77 3.08 3.74
CA ILE A 69 -0.56 3.24 4.35
C ILE A 69 -0.69 4.61 5.02
N GLY A 70 0.26 5.00 5.86
CA GLY A 70 0.22 6.30 6.54
C GLY A 70 0.31 7.50 5.60
N SER A 71 1.08 7.39 4.51
CA SER A 71 1.13 8.43 3.47
C SER A 71 -0.19 8.55 2.70
N MET A 72 -0.83 7.43 2.39
CA MET A 72 -2.14 7.39 1.72
C MET A 72 -3.24 7.96 2.62
N GLU A 73 -3.26 7.59 3.90
CA GLU A 73 -4.21 8.14 4.89
C GLU A 73 -4.10 9.66 5.01
N LYS A 74 -2.86 10.20 5.01
CA LYS A 74 -2.62 11.64 5.04
C LYS A 74 -3.17 12.34 3.80
N ILE A 75 -3.01 11.74 2.62
CA ILE A 75 -3.54 12.28 1.36
C ILE A 75 -5.07 12.28 1.38
N VAL A 76 -5.69 11.16 1.76
CA VAL A 76 -7.15 11.04 1.85
C VAL A 76 -7.74 12.00 2.90
N ALA A 77 -7.04 12.22 4.00
CA ALA A 77 -7.45 13.20 5.01
C ALA A 77 -7.32 14.65 4.52
N ALA A 78 -6.37 14.93 3.62
CA ALA A 78 -6.24 16.25 3.00
C ALA A 78 -7.37 16.49 1.98
N THR A 79 -7.69 15.50 1.14
CA THR A 79 -8.72 15.65 0.11
C THR A 79 -10.13 15.80 0.67
N LYS A 80 -10.44 15.12 1.79
CA LYS A 80 -11.74 15.31 2.47
C LYS A 80 -11.97 16.76 2.92
N LYS A 81 -10.91 17.49 3.27
CA LYS A 81 -11.06 18.91 3.66
C LYS A 81 -11.39 19.80 2.48
N ASP A 82 -10.84 19.48 1.31
CA ASP A 82 -11.11 20.25 0.09
C ASP A 82 -12.55 20.06 -0.39
N ASP A 83 -13.17 18.88 -0.18
CA ASP A 83 -14.57 18.63 -0.53
C ASP A 83 -15.57 19.26 0.46
N ASP A 84 -15.26 19.29 1.77
CA ASP A 84 -16.14 19.90 2.79
C ASP A 84 -16.17 21.44 2.70
N ASP A 85 -15.11 22.07 2.18
CA ASP A 85 -15.03 23.52 1.94
C ASP A 85 -15.65 23.94 0.58
N MET A 86 -16.08 22.98 -0.24
CA MET A 86 -16.84 23.22 -1.47
C MET A 86 -18.35 23.19 -1.18
N GLU A 87 -18.83 24.13 -0.35
CA GLU A 87 -20.21 24.58 -0.47
C GLU A 87 -20.34 25.31 -1.82
N GLU A 88 -20.56 24.56 -2.90
CA GLU A 88 -20.95 25.14 -4.19
C GLU A 88 -22.35 25.76 -4.04
N GLU A 89 -22.39 27.05 -3.68
CA GLU A 89 -23.53 27.89 -3.99
C GLU A 89 -23.63 28.01 -5.51
N ASN A 90 -24.46 27.14 -6.09
CA ASN A 90 -24.84 27.23 -7.49
C ASN A 90 -25.80 28.43 -7.66
N GLU A 91 -25.26 29.61 -7.94
CA GLU A 91 -26.05 30.85 -8.13
C GLU A 91 -26.91 30.88 -9.40
N MET A 92 -26.84 29.91 -10.33
CA MET A 92 -27.74 29.86 -11.49
C MET A 92 -28.15 28.44 -11.88
N GLY A 93 -29.43 28.14 -11.67
CA GLY A 93 -30.06 26.82 -11.79
C GLY A 93 -30.26 26.26 -13.20
N ASP A 94 -29.24 26.26 -14.06
CA ASP A 94 -29.23 25.45 -15.28
C ASP A 94 -28.03 24.49 -15.26
N VAL A 95 -28.32 23.18 -15.19
CA VAL A 95 -27.32 22.11 -15.09
C VAL A 95 -26.55 22.00 -16.40
N ALA A 96 -25.40 22.66 -16.48
CA ALA A 96 -24.38 22.32 -17.46
C ALA A 96 -23.79 20.96 -17.06
N VAL A 97 -24.31 19.88 -17.65
CA VAL A 97 -23.68 18.56 -17.62
C VAL A 97 -22.29 18.72 -18.25
N PHE A 98 -21.25 18.76 -17.41
CA PHE A 98 -19.87 18.81 -17.85
C PHE A 98 -19.56 17.54 -18.65
N ILE A 99 -19.51 17.67 -19.98
CA ILE A 99 -19.02 16.62 -20.88
C ILE A 99 -17.54 16.93 -21.13
N PRO A 100 -16.59 16.14 -20.58
CA PRO A 100 -15.17 16.36 -20.82
C PRO A 100 -14.87 16.18 -22.32
N SER A 101 -14.46 17.26 -23.00
CA SER A 101 -14.27 17.30 -24.46
C SER A 101 -12.88 16.81 -24.92
N SER A 102 -12.08 16.28 -24.01
CA SER A 102 -10.87 15.51 -24.32
C SER A 102 -10.51 14.69 -23.10
N PHE A 103 -10.22 13.40 -23.28
CA PHE A 103 -9.40 12.67 -22.31
C PHE A 103 -8.16 13.54 -22.06
N GLY A 104 -7.82 13.80 -20.80
CA GLY A 104 -6.85 14.81 -20.38
C GLY A 104 -5.41 14.55 -20.84
N ALA A 105 -4.42 14.96 -20.05
CA ALA A 105 -3.02 14.62 -20.35
C ALA A 105 -2.85 13.08 -20.44
N PRO A 106 -1.78 12.55 -21.09
CA PRO A 106 -1.51 11.10 -21.09
C PRO A 106 -1.42 10.48 -19.69
N GLN A 107 -1.24 11.31 -18.66
CA GLN A 107 -1.18 10.92 -17.26
C GLN A 107 -2.56 10.85 -16.57
N GLU A 108 -3.60 11.35 -17.24
CA GLU A 108 -4.98 11.47 -16.77
C GLU A 108 -5.95 10.60 -17.59
N ILE A 109 -5.42 9.69 -18.43
CA ILE A 109 -6.22 8.76 -19.24
C ILE A 109 -7.17 7.93 -18.35
N TYR A 110 -6.77 7.71 -17.08
CA TYR A 110 -7.53 6.95 -16.09
C TYR A 110 -8.18 7.84 -15.00
N GLY A 111 -8.20 9.17 -15.18
CA GLY A 111 -8.73 10.13 -14.21
C GLY A 111 -7.65 11.00 -13.55
N LYS A 112 -8.09 12.02 -12.81
CA LYS A 112 -7.21 12.94 -12.07
C LYS A 112 -6.60 12.22 -10.87
N ARG A 113 -5.28 12.32 -10.69
CA ARG A 113 -4.61 11.82 -9.48
C ARG A 113 -5.04 12.63 -8.27
N ILE A 114 -5.37 11.94 -7.19
CA ILE A 114 -5.95 12.53 -5.97
C ILE A 114 -4.85 13.17 -5.10
N GLY A 115 -3.59 12.75 -5.26
CA GLY A 115 -2.46 13.34 -4.55
C GLY A 115 -1.11 12.92 -5.10
N ALA A 116 -0.05 13.20 -4.34
CA ALA A 116 1.31 12.79 -4.62
C ALA A 116 1.88 12.01 -3.43
N LEU A 117 2.11 10.71 -3.62
CA LEU A 117 2.76 9.86 -2.63
C LEU A 117 4.22 10.30 -2.48
N ASP A 118 4.60 10.77 -1.29
CA ASP A 118 5.93 11.30 -1.02
C ASP A 118 6.55 10.75 0.27
N ASN A 119 7.79 11.15 0.55
CA ASN A 119 8.50 10.78 1.77
C ASN A 119 8.10 11.61 3.00
N SER A 120 7.13 12.54 2.88
CA SER A 120 6.77 13.46 3.96
C SER A 120 6.24 12.76 5.20
N TYR A 121 5.60 11.59 5.02
CA TYR A 121 5.18 10.74 6.12
C TYR A 121 6.38 10.16 6.89
N PHE A 122 7.43 9.72 6.19
CA PHE A 122 8.64 9.25 6.87
C PHE A 122 9.37 10.38 7.60
N GLU A 123 9.33 11.60 7.09
CA GLU A 123 9.89 12.78 7.77
C GLU A 123 9.14 13.10 9.07
N SER A 124 7.81 12.99 9.08
CA SER A 124 7.00 13.18 10.30
C SER A 124 7.27 12.07 11.32
N VAL A 125 7.35 10.81 10.86
CA VAL A 125 7.71 9.65 11.69
C VAL A 125 9.12 9.81 12.27
N ALA A 126 10.11 10.20 11.46
CA ALA A 126 11.48 10.41 11.93
C ALA A 126 11.56 11.54 12.98
N THR A 127 10.77 12.60 12.81
CA THR A 127 10.67 13.69 13.79
C THR A 127 10.00 13.22 15.08
N ALA A 128 8.95 12.42 14.99
CA ALA A 128 8.24 11.86 16.14
C ALA A 128 9.13 10.88 16.94
N LEU A 129 9.92 10.04 16.25
CA LEU A 129 10.89 9.15 16.88
C LEU A 129 11.97 9.93 17.64
N LYS A 130 12.50 11.02 17.06
CA LYS A 130 13.47 11.90 17.74
C LYS A 130 12.87 12.56 19.00
N LYS A 131 11.61 12.97 18.93
CA LYS A 131 10.89 13.64 20.04
C LYS A 131 10.28 12.66 21.05
N LYS A 132 10.39 11.33 20.83
CA LYS A 132 9.73 10.28 21.61
C LYS A 132 8.22 10.49 21.78
N THR A 133 7.58 11.09 20.78
CA THR A 133 6.11 11.25 20.75
C THR A 133 5.45 10.01 20.17
N PRO A 134 4.17 9.73 20.50
CA PRO A 134 3.45 8.61 19.91
C PRO A 134 3.44 8.76 18.38
N VAL A 135 3.98 7.75 17.70
CA VAL A 135 3.97 7.64 16.23
C VAL A 135 2.62 7.04 15.82
N SER A 136 2.05 7.50 14.70
CA SER A 136 0.73 7.04 14.22
C SER A 136 0.62 5.53 14.04
N SER A 137 1.72 4.81 13.76
CA SER A 137 1.74 3.35 13.74
C SER A 137 2.69 2.80 14.81
N ALA A 138 2.17 1.85 15.59
CA ALA A 138 2.95 1.10 16.58
C ALA A 138 4.13 0.35 15.93
N ALA A 139 4.05 0.02 14.64
CA ALA A 139 5.13 -0.67 13.92
C ALA A 139 6.47 0.09 13.97
N PHE A 140 6.44 1.43 13.92
CA PHE A 140 7.65 2.25 13.90
C PHE A 140 8.32 2.40 15.26
N GLN A 141 7.68 1.99 16.35
CA GLN A 141 8.27 2.00 17.69
C GLN A 141 9.37 0.94 17.84
N ASN A 142 9.39 -0.08 16.98
CA ASN A 142 10.47 -1.05 16.95
C ASN A 142 11.74 -0.42 16.35
N ASP A 143 12.87 -0.53 17.05
CA ASP A 143 14.14 0.11 16.66
C ASP A 143 14.59 -0.21 15.23
N LYS A 144 14.38 -1.45 14.76
CA LYS A 144 14.80 -1.85 13.40
C LYS A 144 13.91 -1.22 12.34
N VAL A 145 12.60 -1.26 12.54
CA VAL A 145 11.60 -0.68 11.62
C VAL A 145 11.73 0.85 11.59
N GLY A 146 11.87 1.47 12.75
CA GLY A 146 12.13 2.91 12.90
C GLY A 146 13.45 3.33 12.25
N GLY A 147 14.50 2.50 12.35
CA GLY A 147 15.77 2.72 11.65
C GLY A 147 15.63 2.77 10.12
N TRP A 148 14.80 1.91 9.54
CA TRP A 148 14.48 1.96 8.11
C TRP A 148 13.62 3.19 7.74
N ALA A 149 12.64 3.55 8.58
CA ALA A 149 11.83 4.75 8.37
C ALA A 149 12.69 6.02 8.30
N ILE A 150 13.72 6.14 9.16
CA ILE A 150 14.67 7.26 9.13
C ILE A 150 15.50 7.27 7.84
N LYS A 151 15.91 6.09 7.34
CA LYS A 151 16.63 6.00 6.05
C LYS A 151 15.77 6.46 4.88
N TYR A 152 14.49 6.07 4.86
CA TYR A 152 13.55 6.48 3.82
C TYR A 152 13.17 7.96 3.93
N ALA A 153 13.11 8.52 5.14
CA ALA A 153 12.94 9.96 5.34
C ALA A 153 14.06 10.76 4.66
N GLY A 154 15.31 10.29 4.75
CA GLY A 154 16.46 10.94 4.11
C GLY A 154 16.61 10.70 2.60
N ASN A 155 15.88 9.73 2.03
CA ASN A 155 16.01 9.33 0.63
C ASN A 155 14.67 9.49 -0.11
N LYS A 156 14.48 10.66 -0.72
CA LYS A 156 13.25 11.06 -1.43
C LYS A 156 12.77 10.05 -2.48
N GLY A 157 13.68 9.40 -3.20
CA GLY A 157 13.34 8.45 -4.28
C GLY A 157 13.37 6.98 -3.87
N GLY A 158 14.04 6.64 -2.76
CA GLY A 158 14.21 5.25 -2.33
C GLY A 158 12.89 4.57 -1.96
N PHE A 159 11.98 5.32 -1.33
CA PHE A 159 10.67 4.81 -0.95
C PHE A 159 9.85 4.35 -2.16
N LEU A 160 9.66 5.23 -3.16
CA LEU A 160 8.85 4.93 -4.35
C LEU A 160 9.46 3.83 -5.22
N ARG A 161 10.79 3.69 -5.22
CA ARG A 161 11.48 2.64 -5.98
C ARG A 161 11.33 1.27 -5.34
N ASP A 162 11.35 1.21 -4.01
CA ASP A 162 11.36 -0.04 -3.25
C ASP A 162 9.94 -0.54 -2.91
N LEU A 163 8.93 0.35 -2.97
CA LEU A 163 7.53 0.02 -2.69
C LEU A 163 6.95 -1.09 -3.59
N PRO A 164 7.17 -1.11 -4.92
CA PRO A 164 6.67 -2.19 -5.77
C PRO A 164 7.19 -3.57 -5.37
N GLU A 165 8.47 -3.67 -5.00
CA GLU A 165 9.10 -4.92 -4.54
C GLU A 165 8.44 -5.41 -3.24
N ALA A 166 8.21 -4.51 -2.29
CA ALA A 166 7.56 -4.85 -1.02
C ALA A 166 6.10 -5.27 -1.21
N TYR A 167 5.37 -4.59 -2.10
CA TYR A 167 3.98 -4.91 -2.42
C TYR A 167 3.85 -6.28 -3.11
N GLU A 168 4.74 -6.59 -4.06
CA GLU A 168 4.75 -7.89 -4.73
C GLU A 168 4.99 -9.04 -3.74
N LYS A 169 5.97 -8.87 -2.83
CA LYS A 169 6.24 -9.86 -1.78
C LYS A 169 5.04 -10.05 -0.86
N LEU A 170 4.39 -8.97 -0.44
CA LEU A 170 3.17 -9.04 0.38
C LEU A 170 2.06 -9.82 -0.33
N MET A 171 1.79 -9.51 -1.60
CA MET A 171 0.74 -10.18 -2.38
C MET A 171 1.12 -11.61 -2.80
N GLY A 172 2.41 -11.96 -2.79
CA GLY A 172 2.93 -13.30 -3.03
C GLY A 172 2.71 -14.26 -1.85
N LEU A 173 2.45 -13.76 -0.65
CA LEU A 173 2.29 -14.59 0.55
C LEU A 173 1.08 -15.51 0.44
N GLY A 174 1.33 -16.82 0.55
CA GLY A 174 0.29 -17.84 0.51
C GLY A 174 -0.42 -17.99 -0.84
N ALA A 175 0.05 -17.31 -1.89
CA ALA A 175 -0.56 -17.37 -3.21
C ALA A 175 -0.34 -18.73 -3.87
N SER A 176 -1.39 -19.27 -4.48
CA SER A 176 -1.33 -20.46 -5.33
C SER A 176 -1.68 -20.07 -6.75
N TYR A 177 -0.90 -20.49 -7.76
CA TYR A 177 -1.11 -20.09 -9.15
C TYR A 177 -1.67 -21.23 -10.00
N THR A 178 -2.48 -20.88 -11.00
CA THR A 178 -3.13 -21.82 -11.93
C THR A 178 -2.16 -22.59 -12.85
N GLY A 179 -0.86 -22.24 -12.88
CA GLY A 179 0.18 -22.96 -13.64
C GLY A 179 0.65 -24.29 -13.02
N GLY A 180 0.11 -24.69 -11.87
CA GLY A 180 0.62 -25.75 -11.01
C GLY A 180 0.55 -27.19 -11.50
N LYS A 181 -0.02 -27.50 -12.68
CA LYS A 181 0.07 -28.89 -13.18
C LYS A 181 1.50 -29.28 -13.57
N MET A 182 2.29 -28.40 -14.19
CA MET A 182 3.67 -28.75 -14.58
C MET A 182 4.68 -28.54 -13.44
N GLY A 183 4.47 -27.53 -12.57
CA GLY A 183 5.34 -27.28 -11.41
C GLY A 183 5.21 -28.35 -10.31
N ASN A 184 3.98 -28.78 -10.00
CA ASN A 184 3.76 -29.84 -9.00
C ASN A 184 4.11 -31.25 -9.51
N LEU A 185 4.26 -31.44 -10.83
CA LEU A 185 4.74 -32.70 -11.41
C LEU A 185 6.26 -32.83 -11.35
N LEU A 186 7.00 -31.72 -11.50
CA LEU A 186 8.46 -31.70 -11.43
C LEU A 186 8.98 -31.85 -9.99
N ASP A 187 8.26 -31.30 -9.01
CA ASP A 187 8.59 -31.49 -7.58
C ASP A 187 8.32 -32.93 -7.09
N LYS A 188 7.39 -33.63 -7.74
CA LYS A 188 7.07 -35.05 -7.45
C LYS A 188 7.91 -36.07 -8.21
N SER A 189 8.72 -35.66 -9.19
CA SER A 189 9.62 -36.59 -9.90
C SER A 189 11.04 -36.62 -9.33
N ALA A 190 11.29 -35.91 -8.23
CA ALA A 190 12.57 -35.88 -7.52
C ALA A 190 12.54 -36.64 -6.17
N ALA A 191 11.57 -37.54 -5.98
CA ALA A 191 11.48 -38.47 -4.86
C ALA A 191 11.47 -39.92 -5.36
#